data_AF-A0AA47M971-F1
#
_entry.id   AF-A0AA47M971-F1
#
_cell.length_a   1.000
_cell.length_b   1.000
_cell.length_c   1.000
_cell.angle_alpha   90.00
_cell.angle_beta   90.00
_cell.angle_gamma   90.00
#
_symmetry.space_group_name_H-M   'P 1'
#
loop_
_entity.id
_entity.type
_entity.pdbx_description
1 polymer ?
#
loop_
_entity_poly.entity_id
_entity_poly.type
_entity_poly.pdbx_seq_one_letter_code
_entity_poly.pdbx_strand_id
1 'polypeptide(L)'
;MTPRFLAVDLLLLVLSCGTSASPPAAASNSSSLPAASSNHGTETQTQSASASVSVSRPRKRRYISQNDMLAILDYHNKVRGKVFPPASNMEYMVWDESLAKTAEDWAHACLWEHGPQHLLRFLGQNLSVRTGRIFGCSAVTQ
;
A
#
# COMPACT_ATOMS: atom_id res chain seq x y z
N MET A 1 22.47 -12.91 55.87
CA MET A 1 22.28 -11.76 54.97
C MET A 1 21.95 -12.28 53.58
N THR A 2 20.70 -12.64 53.37
CA THR A 2 20.03 -12.73 52.07
C THR A 2 19.55 -11.30 51.69
N PRO A 3 18.94 -11.05 50.53
CA PRO A 3 19.39 -11.34 49.16
C PRO A 3 19.25 -10.09 48.23
N ARG A 4 20.01 -10.02 47.13
CA ARG A 4 19.82 -9.04 46.05
C ARG A 4 18.93 -9.60 44.94
N PHE A 5 17.64 -9.78 45.22
CA PHE A 5 16.64 -10.26 44.26
C PHE A 5 15.36 -9.39 44.21
N LEU A 6 15.44 -8.10 44.55
CA LEU A 6 14.27 -7.18 44.56
C LEU A 6 14.36 -6.09 43.50
N ALA A 7 14.69 -6.43 42.25
CA ALA A 7 14.70 -5.43 41.17
C ALA A 7 14.08 -5.91 39.86
N VAL A 8 13.71 -7.19 39.71
CA VAL A 8 13.23 -7.72 38.42
C VAL A 8 11.71 -7.92 38.38
N ASP A 9 11.01 -7.84 39.52
CA ASP A 9 9.56 -8.12 39.58
C ASP A 9 8.63 -6.89 39.55
N LEU A 10 9.15 -5.67 39.32
CA LEU A 10 8.33 -4.44 39.29
C LEU A 10 8.10 -3.84 37.89
N LEU A 11 8.38 -4.59 36.82
CA LEU A 11 8.05 -4.14 35.45
C LEU A 11 7.21 -5.17 34.69
N LEU A 12 6.34 -5.91 35.40
CA LEU A 12 5.42 -6.89 34.82
C LEU A 12 3.95 -6.58 35.14
N LEU A 13 3.60 -5.32 35.44
CA LEU A 13 2.30 -4.96 36.00
C LEU A 13 1.54 -3.82 35.27
N VAL A 14 1.74 -3.65 33.95
CA VAL A 14 1.05 -2.58 33.19
C VAL A 14 0.56 -2.93 31.77
N LEU A 15 0.31 -4.21 31.43
CA LEU A 15 -0.35 -4.56 30.17
C LEU A 15 -1.57 -5.50 30.35
N SER A 16 -2.48 -5.12 31.24
CA SER A 16 -3.84 -5.68 31.24
C SER A 16 -4.86 -4.55 31.40
N CYS A 17 -5.45 -4.15 30.29
CA CYS A 17 -6.85 -3.73 30.10
C CYS A 17 -6.94 -2.75 28.92
N GLY A 18 -7.67 -3.13 27.87
CA GLY A 18 -7.85 -2.30 26.69
C GLY A 18 -8.78 -2.94 25.65
N THR A 19 -9.91 -3.46 26.09
CA THR A 19 -11.02 -3.81 25.19
C THR A 19 -11.84 -2.54 24.97
N SER A 20 -11.93 -2.03 23.73
CA SER A 20 -12.91 -1.00 23.39
C SER A 20 -13.75 -1.48 22.21
N ALA A 21 -15.05 -1.59 22.47
CA ALA A 21 -16.08 -2.10 21.59
C ALA A 21 -16.31 -1.19 20.36
N SER A 22 -16.64 -1.81 19.22
CA SER A 22 -17.12 -1.13 18.02
C SER A 22 -18.61 -0.77 18.15
N PRO A 23 -19.05 0.40 17.66
CA PRO A 23 -20.48 0.68 17.44
C PRO A 23 -20.98 0.10 16.10
N PRO A 24 -22.30 -0.15 15.96
CA PRO A 24 -22.89 -0.84 14.82
C PRO A 24 -23.05 0.08 13.60
N ALA A 25 -22.81 -0.47 12.41
CA ALA A 25 -23.15 0.16 11.14
C ALA A 25 -24.64 0.03 10.86
N ALA A 26 -25.33 1.16 10.68
CA ALA A 26 -26.69 1.22 10.17
C ALA A 26 -26.69 1.11 8.64
N ALA A 27 -27.57 0.25 8.12
CA ALA A 27 -27.84 0.03 6.71
C ALA A 27 -28.98 0.93 6.20
N SER A 28 -28.95 1.33 4.92
CA SER A 28 -30.10 1.61 4.02
C SER A 28 -29.55 2.10 2.66
N ASN A 29 -29.51 1.25 1.62
CA ASN A 29 -30.54 1.01 0.58
C ASN A 29 -30.19 1.69 -0.75
N SER A 30 -29.55 0.93 -1.64
CA SER A 30 -29.44 1.24 -3.07
C SER A 30 -30.63 0.60 -3.82
N SER A 31 -31.31 1.43 -4.61
CA SER A 31 -32.43 1.09 -5.48
C SER A 31 -31.99 0.37 -6.77
N SER A 32 -32.91 -0.43 -7.28
CA SER A 32 -32.88 -1.47 -8.33
C SER A 32 -32.67 -1.03 -9.80
N LEU A 33 -31.90 -1.86 -10.55
CA LEU A 33 -32.12 -2.50 -11.90
C LEU A 33 -32.52 -1.65 -13.15
N PRO A 34 -32.24 -2.07 -14.42
CA PRO A 34 -32.30 -3.46 -14.90
C PRO A 34 -31.30 -3.96 -15.97
N ALA A 35 -31.51 -5.23 -16.28
CA ALA A 35 -30.85 -6.16 -17.18
C ALA A 35 -30.63 -5.70 -18.64
N ALA A 36 -29.54 -6.20 -19.22
CA ALA A 36 -29.47 -6.59 -20.63
C ALA A 36 -28.44 -7.72 -20.81
N SER A 37 -28.96 -8.92 -21.07
CA SER A 37 -28.21 -10.10 -21.47
C SER A 37 -27.91 -10.05 -22.97
N SER A 38 -26.68 -10.40 -23.37
CA SER A 38 -26.47 -11.20 -24.57
C SER A 38 -25.07 -11.82 -24.56
N ASN A 39 -25.04 -13.14 -24.35
CA ASN A 39 -23.88 -14.00 -24.55
C ASN A 39 -24.04 -14.73 -25.88
N HIS A 40 -23.04 -14.68 -26.75
CA HIS A 40 -22.73 -15.82 -27.62
C HIS A 40 -21.25 -15.87 -27.97
N GLY A 41 -20.54 -16.74 -27.26
CA GLY A 41 -19.19 -17.18 -27.53
C GLY A 41 -19.08 -18.58 -26.95
N THR A 42 -19.41 -19.56 -27.76
CA THR A 42 -19.30 -21.00 -27.50
C THR A 42 -17.86 -21.39 -27.17
N GLU A 43 -17.61 -21.88 -25.96
CA GLU A 43 -16.44 -22.70 -25.65
C GLU A 43 -16.87 -23.94 -24.87
N THR A 44 -16.61 -25.07 -25.50
CA THR A 44 -16.96 -26.44 -25.12
C THR A 44 -16.31 -26.86 -23.80
N GLN A 45 -17.12 -27.42 -22.90
CA GLN A 45 -16.65 -28.14 -21.72
C GLN A 45 -16.15 -29.54 -22.10
N THR A 46 -14.91 -29.87 -21.75
CA THR A 46 -14.48 -31.25 -21.53
C THR A 46 -13.89 -31.33 -20.12
N GLN A 47 -14.61 -32.00 -19.23
CA GLN A 47 -14.16 -32.36 -17.88
C GLN A 47 -13.28 -33.61 -17.97
N SER A 48 -12.13 -33.65 -17.29
CA SER A 48 -11.53 -34.88 -16.75
C SER A 48 -10.38 -34.60 -15.77
N ALA A 49 -10.62 -34.99 -14.51
CA ALA A 49 -9.74 -35.58 -13.49
C ALA A 49 -8.29 -35.06 -13.21
N SER A 50 -8.14 -34.56 -11.98
CA SER A 50 -7.06 -34.78 -11.01
C SER A 50 -5.58 -34.78 -11.46
N ALA A 51 -4.94 -33.63 -11.32
CA ALA A 51 -3.65 -33.49 -10.61
C ALA A 51 -3.57 -32.04 -10.11
N SER A 52 -3.39 -31.83 -8.81
CA SER A 52 -3.20 -30.50 -8.21
C SER A 52 -1.83 -29.96 -8.58
N VAL A 53 -1.68 -29.53 -9.83
CA VAL A 53 -0.56 -28.70 -10.28
C VAL A 53 -0.93 -27.27 -9.89
N SER A 54 -0.29 -26.74 -8.84
CA SER A 54 -0.38 -25.32 -8.52
C SER A 54 0.29 -24.54 -9.65
N VAL A 55 -0.47 -24.21 -10.69
CA VAL A 55 -0.03 -23.29 -11.74
C VAL A 55 0.14 -21.93 -11.07
N SER A 56 1.37 -21.62 -10.67
CA SER A 56 1.75 -20.30 -10.18
C SER A 56 1.54 -19.32 -11.31
N ARG A 57 0.40 -18.64 -11.32
CA ARG A 57 0.13 -17.54 -12.26
C ARG A 57 1.29 -16.55 -12.18
N PRO A 58 1.97 -16.23 -13.29
CA PRO A 58 3.05 -15.25 -13.26
C PRO A 58 2.48 -13.94 -12.72
N ARG A 59 3.15 -13.38 -11.71
CA ARG A 59 2.72 -12.14 -11.06
C ARG A 59 2.74 -11.04 -12.12
N LYS A 60 1.57 -10.52 -12.48
CA LYS A 60 1.45 -9.37 -13.37
C LYS A 60 2.15 -8.18 -12.70
N ARG A 61 3.18 -7.63 -13.35
CA ARG A 61 3.75 -6.33 -12.97
C ARG A 61 2.59 -5.34 -12.90
N ARG A 62 2.35 -4.77 -11.73
CA ARG A 62 1.38 -3.69 -11.59
C ARG A 62 2.11 -2.41 -11.94
N TYR A 63 1.94 -1.97 -13.19
CA TYR A 63 2.16 -0.58 -13.55
C TYR A 63 1.17 0.29 -12.74
N ILE A 64 1.59 1.49 -12.34
CA ILE A 64 0.72 2.46 -11.64
C ILE A 64 -0.37 2.90 -12.62
N SER A 65 -1.64 2.66 -12.28
CA SER A 65 -2.74 3.09 -13.15
C SER A 65 -2.94 4.62 -13.08
N GLN A 66 -3.59 5.21 -14.09
CA GLN A 66 -3.93 6.63 -14.08
C GLN A 66 -4.76 7.03 -12.84
N ASN A 67 -5.66 6.15 -12.40
CA ASN A 67 -6.46 6.40 -11.21
C ASN A 67 -5.60 6.39 -9.93
N ASP A 68 -4.62 5.49 -9.84
CA ASP A 68 -3.69 5.44 -8.71
C ASP A 68 -2.78 6.67 -8.70
N MET A 69 -2.32 7.11 -9.86
CA MET A 69 -1.54 8.35 -10.03
C MET A 69 -2.28 9.56 -9.45
N LEU A 70 -3.54 9.76 -9.86
CA LEU A 70 -4.37 10.85 -9.37
C LEU A 70 -4.62 10.73 -7.86
N ALA A 71 -4.92 9.52 -7.37
CA ALA A 71 -5.14 9.29 -5.95
C ALA A 71 -3.91 9.61 -5.09
N ILE A 72 -2.71 9.24 -5.57
CA ILE A 72 -1.44 9.57 -4.91
C ILE A 72 -1.26 11.10 -4.87
N LEU A 73 -1.42 11.77 -6.01
CA LEU A 73 -1.20 13.21 -6.14
C LEU A 73 -2.17 14.01 -5.28
N ASP A 74 -3.46 13.69 -5.36
CA ASP A 74 -4.51 14.35 -4.59
C ASP A 74 -4.31 14.18 -3.09
N TYR A 75 -3.93 12.97 -2.65
CA TYR A 75 -3.64 12.71 -1.25
C TYR A 75 -2.47 13.57 -0.75
N HIS A 76 -1.35 13.62 -1.49
CA HIS A 76 -0.18 14.41 -1.13
C HIS A 76 -0.51 15.91 -1.06
N ASN A 77 -1.19 16.45 -2.07
CA ASN A 77 -1.59 17.85 -2.08
C ASN A 77 -2.56 18.19 -0.94
N LYS A 78 -3.50 17.29 -0.63
CA LYS A 78 -4.43 17.47 0.50
C LYS A 78 -3.71 17.54 1.85
N VAL A 79 -2.73 16.67 2.10
CA VAL A 79 -2.01 16.68 3.39
C VAL A 79 -1.00 17.83 3.46
N ARG A 80 -0.36 18.18 2.34
CA ARG A 80 0.52 19.37 2.23
C ARG A 80 -0.23 20.67 2.53
N GLY A 81 -1.49 20.78 2.12
CA GLY A 81 -2.33 21.95 2.42
C GLY A 81 -2.86 22.03 3.86
N LYS A 82 -2.61 21.01 4.69
CA LYS A 82 -3.14 20.93 6.07
C LYS A 82 -2.04 20.88 7.14
N VAL A 83 -0.81 21.23 6.78
CA VAL A 83 0.32 21.22 7.72
C VAL A 83 0.14 22.27 8.82
N PHE A 84 0.65 21.96 10.02
CA PHE A 84 0.69 22.87 11.15
C PHE A 84 2.13 22.96 11.69
N PRO A 85 2.70 24.17 11.89
CA PRO A 85 2.12 25.49 11.59
C PRO A 85 1.84 25.68 10.08
N PRO A 86 0.93 26.61 9.70
CA PRO A 86 0.58 26.83 8.30
C PRO A 86 1.82 27.29 7.51
N ALA A 87 2.04 26.66 6.36
CA ALA A 87 3.13 27.04 5.47
C ALA A 87 2.79 28.34 4.73
N SER A 88 3.76 29.24 4.62
CA SER A 88 3.60 30.51 3.90
C SER A 88 3.61 30.36 2.38
N ASN A 89 4.27 29.31 1.86
CA ASN A 89 4.42 29.07 0.43
C ASN A 89 4.57 27.57 0.11
N MET A 90 3.52 26.77 0.34
CA MET A 90 3.53 25.35 -0.02
C MET A 90 3.08 25.18 -1.47
N GLU A 91 4.00 24.80 -2.36
CA GLU A 91 3.71 24.60 -3.78
C GLU A 91 2.84 23.34 -4.03
N TYR A 92 2.05 23.39 -5.10
CA TYR A 92 1.22 22.29 -5.55
C TYR A 92 2.05 21.24 -6.28
N MET A 93 1.94 19.98 -5.87
CA MET A 93 2.64 18.87 -6.50
C MET A 93 1.95 18.52 -7.82
N VAL A 94 2.75 18.26 -8.85
CA VAL A 94 2.33 17.75 -10.16
C VAL A 94 2.99 16.40 -10.42
N TRP A 95 2.36 15.58 -11.25
CA TRP A 95 2.95 14.32 -11.67
C TRP A 95 4.04 14.55 -12.72
N ASP A 96 5.19 13.90 -12.55
CA ASP A 96 6.28 13.88 -13.52
C ASP A 96 6.57 12.43 -13.94
N GLU A 97 6.44 12.16 -15.24
CA GLU A 97 6.60 10.80 -15.78
C GLU A 97 8.05 10.31 -15.75
N SER A 98 9.04 11.21 -15.77
CA SER A 98 10.45 10.84 -15.67
C SER A 98 10.82 10.38 -14.25
N LEU A 99 10.26 11.04 -13.25
CA LEU A 99 10.35 10.64 -11.85
C LEU A 99 9.62 9.31 -11.62
N ALA A 100 8.38 9.17 -12.13
CA ALA A 100 7.62 7.94 -12.04
C ALA A 100 8.37 6.73 -12.60
N LYS A 101 8.98 6.89 -13.79
CA LYS A 101 9.78 5.84 -14.41
C LYS A 101 11.01 5.48 -13.58
N THR A 102 11.74 6.49 -13.07
CA THR A 102 12.92 6.26 -12.22
C THR A 102 12.54 5.52 -10.93
N ALA A 103 11.38 5.84 -10.36
CA ALA A 103 10.84 5.18 -9.19
C ALA A 103 10.41 3.72 -9.48
N GLU A 104 9.82 3.45 -10.64
CA GLU A 104 9.49 2.10 -11.11
C GLU A 104 10.76 1.26 -11.30
N ASP A 105 11.78 1.82 -11.96
CA ASP A 105 13.07 1.16 -12.18
C ASP A 105 13.76 0.79 -10.84
N TRP A 106 13.69 1.68 -9.84
CA TRP A 106 14.22 1.38 -8.50
C TRP A 106 13.40 0.31 -7.76
N ALA A 107 12.07 0.41 -7.80
CA ALA A 107 11.18 -0.57 -7.19
C ALA A 107 11.38 -1.97 -7.79
N HIS A 108 11.74 -2.06 -9.07
CA HIS A 108 12.05 -3.30 -9.77
C HIS A 108 13.27 -4.04 -9.24
N ALA A 109 14.27 -3.34 -8.72
CA ALA A 109 15.43 -3.96 -8.06
C ALA A 109 15.03 -4.69 -6.76
N CYS A 110 13.92 -4.25 -6.15
CA CYS A 110 13.38 -4.77 -4.90
C CYS A 110 14.42 -4.82 -3.75
N LEU A 111 15.23 -3.76 -3.68
CA LEU A 111 16.19 -3.52 -2.61
C LEU A 111 15.58 -2.50 -1.63
N TRP A 112 15.64 -2.78 -0.33
CA TRP A 112 15.19 -1.86 0.70
C TRP A 112 16.29 -0.86 1.06
N GLU A 113 16.70 -0.07 0.07
CA GLU A 113 17.73 0.96 0.20
C GLU A 113 17.37 2.16 -0.65
N HIS A 114 17.95 3.31 -0.34
CA HIS A 114 17.81 4.48 -1.18
C HIS A 114 18.67 4.39 -2.44
N GLY A 115 18.26 5.11 -3.48
CA GLY A 115 18.96 5.17 -4.76
C GLY A 115 20.38 5.77 -4.68
N PRO A 116 21.03 5.96 -5.84
CA PRO A 116 22.37 6.53 -5.90
C PRO A 116 22.46 7.90 -5.21
N GLN A 117 23.41 8.06 -4.28
CA GLN A 117 23.53 9.27 -3.44
C GLN A 117 23.69 10.57 -4.24
N HIS A 118 24.29 10.51 -5.43
CA HIS A 118 24.46 11.69 -6.27
C HIS A 118 23.13 12.26 -6.79
N LEU A 119 22.08 11.43 -6.94
CA LEU A 119 20.74 11.86 -7.33
C LEU A 119 19.93 12.38 -6.15
N LEU A 120 20.09 11.77 -4.98
CA LEU A 120 19.35 12.11 -3.76
C LEU A 120 19.65 13.52 -3.20
N ARG A 121 20.70 14.17 -3.72
CA ARG A 121 20.98 15.58 -3.42
C ARG A 121 19.93 16.52 -4.03
N PHE A 122 19.33 16.12 -5.15
CA PHE A 122 18.42 16.96 -5.93
C PHE A 122 16.99 16.43 -5.91
N LEU A 123 16.80 15.14 -5.65
CA LEU A 123 15.52 14.46 -5.64
C LEU A 123 15.27 13.81 -4.28
N GLY A 124 14.07 13.97 -3.74
CA GLY A 124 13.61 13.19 -2.59
C GLY A 124 13.21 11.78 -3.01
N GLN A 125 13.36 10.81 -2.12
CA GLN A 125 12.90 9.45 -2.34
C GLN A 125 12.21 8.88 -1.11
N ASN A 126 10.96 8.43 -1.26
CA ASN A 126 10.21 7.69 -0.26
C ASN A 126 10.13 6.21 -0.68
N LEU A 127 10.33 5.31 0.28
CA LEU A 127 10.26 3.87 0.05
C LEU A 127 9.12 3.27 0.87
N SER A 128 8.43 2.29 0.31
CA SER A 128 7.49 1.45 1.05
C SER A 128 7.65 0.00 0.65
N VAL A 129 7.57 -0.89 1.63
CA VAL A 129 7.56 -2.34 1.42
C VAL A 129 6.32 -2.90 2.06
N ARG A 130 5.65 -3.80 1.33
CA ARG A 130 4.54 -4.59 1.85
C ARG A 130 4.92 -6.05 1.81
N THR A 131 4.98 -6.67 2.98
CA THR A 131 5.17 -8.11 3.15
C THR A 131 3.81 -8.79 3.25
N GLY A 132 3.67 -9.98 2.66
CA GLY A 132 2.40 -10.72 2.60
C GLY A 132 2.48 -11.89 1.61
N ARG A 133 1.34 -12.38 1.11
CA ARG A 133 1.32 -13.42 0.04
C ARG A 133 2.11 -13.01 -1.21
N ILE A 134 2.29 -11.70 -1.39
CA ILE A 134 3.11 -11.09 -2.43
C ILE A 134 4.00 -10.06 -1.74
N PHE A 135 5.32 -10.26 -1.83
CA PHE A 135 6.28 -9.20 -1.50
C PHE A 135 6.20 -8.13 -2.58
N GLY A 136 5.93 -6.88 -2.16
CA GLY A 136 5.91 -5.72 -3.03
C GLY A 136 6.91 -4.68 -2.53
N CYS A 137 7.87 -4.34 -3.39
CA CYS A 137 8.75 -3.19 -3.22
C CYS A 137 8.16 -2.01 -4.00
N SER A 138 8.09 -0.83 -3.40
CA SER A 138 7.60 0.38 -4.05
C SER A 138 8.46 1.57 -3.66
N ALA A 139 8.81 2.40 -4.63
CA ALA A 139 9.56 3.62 -4.45
C ALA A 139 8.78 4.78 -5.08
N VAL A 140 8.94 5.98 -4.53
CA VAL A 140 8.38 7.23 -5.05
C VAL A 140 9.47 8.30 -4.98
N THR A 141 9.71 9.01 -6.08
CA THR A 141 10.63 10.15 -6.13
C THR A 141 9.86 11.46 -6.22
N GLN A 142 10.31 12.50 -5.52
CA GLN A 142 9.64 13.80 -5.39
C GLN A 142 10.61 14.98 -5.43
#